data_AF-A0A915DJ89-F1
#
_entry.id   AF-A0A915DJ89-F1
#
_cell.length_a   1.000
_cell.length_b   1.000
_cell.length_c   1.000
_cell.angle_alpha   90.00
_cell.angle_beta   90.00
_cell.angle_gamma   90.00
#
_symmetry.space_group_name_H-M   'P 1'
#
loop_
_entity.id
_entity.type
_entity.pdbx_description
1 polymer ?
#
loop_
_entity_poly.entity_id
_entity_poly.type
_entity_poly.pdbx_seq_one_letter_code
_entity_poly.pdbx_strand_id
1 'polypeptide(L)'
;MSNTLQRRQFSLLAFVFQSIFVVLLAIFGRYDANALPSGSSNPIYINTDYPLFQDIHVMVIVGFGFLMSFLKRYGFSAISVNLLLSAFVIQLTIADLSCVCAHHNGCSPRQTHACSIPNTRLYGNIFCCCSEHILFTVLHINDGGRSLVVHCFGAYFGLAAAKVVHRKNVMADEENFNHSELFSMIGTLFLWIFFSILQCCHPTA
;
A
#
# COMPACT_ATOMS: atom_id res chain seq x y z
N MET A 1 -5.59 12.16 -33.52
CA MET A 1 -6.43 10.94 -33.37
C MET A 1 -5.89 9.91 -32.37
N SER A 2 -4.59 9.90 -32.02
CA SER A 2 -4.03 8.99 -31.00
C SER A 2 -4.56 9.21 -29.56
N ASN A 3 -4.73 10.47 -29.14
CA ASN A 3 -5.07 10.82 -27.75
C ASN A 3 -6.45 10.35 -27.27
N THR A 4 -7.46 10.30 -28.14
CA THR A 4 -8.81 9.82 -27.79
C THR A 4 -8.88 8.30 -27.70
N LEU A 5 -8.07 7.61 -28.51
CA LEU A 5 -7.93 6.15 -28.47
C LEU A 5 -7.20 5.70 -27.20
N GLN A 6 -6.08 6.34 -26.87
CA GLN A 6 -5.29 6.04 -25.66
C GLN A 6 -6.10 6.29 -24.37
N ARG A 7 -6.92 7.35 -24.32
CA ARG A 7 -7.81 7.63 -23.18
C ARG A 7 -8.94 6.61 -23.04
N ARG A 8 -9.50 6.12 -24.17
CA ARG A 8 -10.47 5.01 -24.16
C ARG A 8 -9.84 3.68 -23.74
N GLN A 9 -8.61 3.40 -24.18
CA GLN A 9 -7.86 2.21 -23.80
C GLN A 9 -7.61 2.17 -22.30
N PHE A 10 -7.14 3.28 -21.70
CA PHE A 10 -6.94 3.37 -20.25
C PHE A 10 -8.25 3.14 -19.48
N SER A 11 -9.34 3.80 -19.90
CA SER A 11 -10.65 3.64 -19.24
C SER A 11 -11.20 2.22 -19.36
N LEU A 12 -11.03 1.57 -20.51
CA LEU A 12 -11.47 0.20 -20.72
C LEU A 12 -10.64 -0.78 -19.88
N LEU A 13 -9.32 -0.60 -19.86
CA LEU A 13 -8.40 -1.39 -19.04
C LEU A 13 -8.76 -1.29 -17.55
N ALA A 14 -8.98 -0.06 -17.05
CA ALA A 14 -9.38 0.17 -15.67
C ALA A 14 -10.72 -0.50 -15.33
N PHE A 15 -11.70 -0.44 -16.23
CA PHE A 15 -13.00 -1.07 -16.03
C PHE A 15 -12.92 -2.60 -15.99
N VAL A 16 -12.12 -3.20 -16.89
CA VAL A 16 -11.86 -4.64 -16.90
C VAL A 16 -11.14 -5.08 -15.62
N PHE A 17 -10.12 -4.36 -15.17
CA PHE A 17 -9.46 -4.69 -13.90
C PHE A 17 -10.40 -4.55 -12.70
N GLN A 18 -11.20 -3.48 -12.64
CA GLN A 18 -12.15 -3.29 -11.56
C GLN A 18 -13.20 -4.40 -11.53
N SER A 19 -13.70 -4.84 -12.69
CA SER A 19 -14.68 -5.94 -12.74
C SER A 19 -14.08 -7.27 -12.29
N ILE A 20 -12.81 -7.55 -12.64
CA ILE A 20 -12.09 -8.74 -12.14
C ILE A 20 -12.00 -8.73 -10.62
N PHE A 21 -11.59 -7.62 -9.99
CA PHE A 21 -11.54 -7.53 -8.53
C PHE A 21 -12.90 -7.72 -7.88
N VAL A 22 -13.95 -7.11 -8.45
CA VAL A 22 -15.32 -7.28 -7.92
C VAL A 22 -15.74 -8.74 -7.96
N VAL A 23 -15.48 -9.46 -9.06
CA VAL A 23 -15.81 -10.89 -9.19
C VAL A 23 -15.00 -11.73 -8.20
N LEU A 24 -13.70 -11.47 -8.06
CA LEU A 24 -12.85 -12.19 -7.10
C LEU A 24 -13.32 -11.98 -5.66
N LEU A 25 -13.63 -10.74 -5.28
CA LEU A 25 -14.16 -10.43 -3.94
C LEU A 25 -15.57 -10.99 -3.73
N ALA A 26 -16.41 -11.07 -4.77
CA ALA A 26 -17.72 -11.70 -4.65
C ALA A 26 -17.64 -13.22 -4.42
N ILE A 27 -16.65 -13.90 -5.02
CA ILE A 27 -16.47 -15.35 -4.88
C ILE A 27 -15.72 -15.71 -3.60
N PHE A 28 -14.67 -14.96 -3.26
CA PHE A 28 -13.74 -15.31 -2.17
C PHE A 28 -13.85 -14.41 -0.93
N GLY A 29 -14.47 -13.24 -1.05
CA GLY A 29 -14.60 -12.30 0.05
C GLY A 29 -15.49 -12.87 1.15
N ARG A 30 -14.93 -13.00 2.35
CA ARG A 30 -15.66 -13.41 3.55
C ARG A 30 -15.44 -12.38 4.64
N TYR A 31 -16.52 -12.03 5.33
CA TYR A 31 -16.45 -11.22 6.55
C TYR A 31 -16.35 -12.12 7.77
N ASP A 32 -15.61 -11.66 8.78
CA ASP A 32 -15.54 -12.33 10.07
C ASP A 32 -16.91 -12.32 10.76
N ALA A 33 -17.24 -13.36 11.53
CA ALA A 33 -18.52 -13.48 12.22
C ALA A 33 -18.81 -12.30 13.16
N ASN A 34 -17.77 -11.67 13.71
CA ASN A 34 -17.89 -10.50 14.59
C ASN A 34 -18.23 -9.20 13.83
N ALA A 35 -18.11 -9.17 12.50
CA ALA A 35 -18.45 -8.04 11.66
C ALA A 35 -19.90 -8.09 11.13
N LEU A 36 -20.60 -9.21 11.33
CA LEU A 36 -22.02 -9.34 11.00
C LEU A 36 -22.89 -8.67 12.07
N PRO A 37 -24.12 -8.23 11.73
CA PRO A 37 -25.03 -7.60 12.68
C PRO A 37 -25.44 -8.49 13.87
N SER A 38 -25.17 -9.79 13.80
CA SER A 38 -25.39 -10.78 14.87
C SER A 38 -24.12 -11.15 15.65
N GLY A 39 -22.97 -10.57 15.30
CA GLY A 39 -21.67 -10.85 15.92
C GLY A 39 -21.48 -10.14 17.27
N SER A 40 -20.57 -10.65 18.11
CA SER A 40 -20.21 -9.94 19.35
C SER A 40 -19.30 -8.75 19.02
N SER A 41 -19.66 -7.57 19.52
CA SER A 41 -18.85 -6.37 19.36
C SER A 41 -17.59 -6.49 20.21
N ASN A 42 -16.45 -6.82 19.59
CA ASN A 42 -15.15 -6.80 20.25
C ASN A 42 -14.62 -5.35 20.28
N PRO A 43 -14.59 -4.68 21.45
CA PRO A 43 -14.21 -3.26 21.53
C PRO A 43 -12.76 -3.01 21.12
N ILE A 44 -11.90 -4.03 21.12
CA ILE A 44 -10.49 -3.93 20.76
C ILE A 44 -10.31 -3.56 19.27
N TYR A 45 -11.08 -4.14 18.34
CA TYR A 45 -10.90 -3.83 16.91
C TYR A 45 -11.24 -2.36 16.59
N ILE A 46 -12.32 -1.87 17.20
CA ILE A 46 -12.83 -0.53 16.93
C ILE A 46 -11.95 0.54 17.60
N ASN A 47 -11.44 0.27 18.80
CA ASN A 47 -10.69 1.27 19.57
C ASN A 47 -9.18 1.24 19.36
N THR A 48 -8.61 0.13 18.86
CA THR A 48 -7.15 0.00 18.68
C THR A 48 -6.73 -0.23 17.25
N ASP A 49 -7.35 -1.18 16.53
CA ASP A 49 -6.88 -1.54 15.18
C ASP A 49 -7.35 -0.55 14.10
N TYR A 50 -8.59 -0.07 14.19
CA TYR A 50 -9.17 0.85 13.21
C TYR A 50 -8.48 2.23 13.16
N PRO A 51 -8.14 2.87 14.30
CA PRO A 51 -7.35 4.11 14.27
C PRO A 51 -5.98 3.92 13.63
N LEU A 52 -5.26 2.83 13.96
CA LEU A 52 -3.97 2.53 13.35
C LEU A 52 -4.08 2.33 11.83
N PHE A 53 -5.12 1.62 11.38
CA PHE A 53 -5.41 1.46 9.95
C PHE A 53 -5.65 2.81 9.29
N GLN A 54 -6.45 3.68 9.90
CA GLN A 54 -6.74 5.02 9.39
C GLN A 54 -5.48 5.88 9.28
N ASP A 55 -4.62 5.85 10.29
CA ASP A 55 -3.37 6.61 10.33
C ASP A 55 -2.42 6.20 9.19
N ILE A 56 -2.29 4.90 8.93
CA ILE A 56 -1.51 4.37 7.80
C ILE A 56 -2.09 4.83 6.47
N HIS A 57 -3.42 4.81 6.31
CA HIS A 57 -4.07 5.25 5.07
C HIS A 57 -3.83 6.74 4.82
N VAL A 58 -3.88 7.57 5.86
CA VAL A 58 -3.56 9.00 5.75
C VAL A 58 -2.09 9.19 5.36
N MET A 59 -1.17 8.43 5.96
CA MET A 59 0.26 8.47 5.63
C MET A 59 0.52 8.12 4.15
N VAL A 60 -0.14 7.08 3.63
CA VAL A 60 0.03 6.61 2.24
C VAL A 60 -0.66 7.51 1.22
N ILE A 61 -1.92 7.89 1.46
CA ILE A 61 -2.71 8.64 0.50
C ILE A 61 -2.35 10.13 0.53
N VAL A 62 -2.33 10.73 1.71
CA VAL A 62 -2.10 12.18 1.90
C VAL A 62 -0.61 12.45 2.09
N GLY A 63 0.06 11.74 2.99
CA GLY A 63 1.47 11.97 3.31
C GLY A 63 2.38 11.83 2.08
N PHE A 64 2.50 10.63 1.51
CA PHE A 64 3.30 10.42 0.31
C PHE A 64 2.73 11.14 -0.92
N GLY A 65 1.40 11.22 -1.06
CA GLY A 65 0.76 11.90 -2.19
C GLY A 65 1.16 13.36 -2.31
N PHE A 66 1.07 14.12 -1.21
CA PHE A 66 1.47 15.52 -1.19
C PHE A 66 3.00 15.70 -1.14
N LEU A 67 3.76 14.80 -0.52
CA LEU A 67 5.23 14.85 -0.57
C LEU A 67 5.75 14.82 -2.01
N MET A 68 5.19 13.95 -2.86
CA MET A 68 5.58 13.83 -4.27
C MET A 68 5.15 15.03 -5.14
N SER A 69 4.37 15.96 -4.58
CA SER A 69 3.88 17.15 -5.31
C SER A 69 4.88 18.30 -5.41
N PHE A 70 6.08 18.14 -4.84
CA PHE A 70 7.17 19.13 -4.93
C PHE A 70 7.58 19.44 -6.38
N LEU A 71 7.34 18.52 -7.32
CA LEU A 71 7.57 18.74 -8.74
C LEU A 71 6.54 19.73 -9.32
N LYS A 72 7.01 20.93 -9.62
CA LYS A 72 6.28 22.06 -10.25
C LYS A 72 5.23 21.64 -11.30
N ARG A 73 5.64 20.82 -12.27
CA ARG A 73 4.80 20.43 -13.42
C ARG A 73 4.06 19.11 -13.23
N TYR A 74 4.45 18.30 -12.25
CA TYR A 74 3.95 16.94 -12.06
C TYR A 74 3.11 16.76 -10.80
N GLY A 75 2.87 17.80 -9.99
CA GLY A 75 2.16 17.68 -8.71
C GLY A 75 0.80 16.98 -8.78
N PHE A 76 -0.10 17.41 -9.67
CA PHE A 76 -1.41 16.76 -9.84
C PHE A 76 -1.31 15.33 -10.38
N SER A 77 -0.33 15.06 -11.25
CA SER A 77 -0.10 13.71 -11.78
C SER A 77 0.50 12.79 -10.73
N ALA A 78 1.34 13.30 -9.84
CA ALA A 78 1.94 12.54 -8.75
C ALA A 78 0.87 12.12 -7.73
N ILE A 79 -0.02 13.04 -7.35
CA ILE A 79 -1.15 12.75 -6.45
C ILE A 79 -2.11 11.73 -7.09
N SER A 80 -2.45 11.87 -8.36
CA SER A 80 -3.38 10.95 -9.03
C SER A 80 -2.80 9.55 -9.22
N VAL A 81 -1.52 9.43 -9.56
CA VAL A 81 -0.82 8.14 -9.64
C VAL A 81 -0.67 7.52 -8.25
N ASN A 82 -0.41 8.30 -7.20
CA ASN A 82 -0.39 7.82 -5.82
C ASN A 82 -1.74 7.22 -5.41
N LEU A 83 -2.82 7.95 -5.67
CA LEU A 83 -4.18 7.48 -5.37
C LEU A 83 -4.54 6.22 -6.16
N LEU A 84 -4.23 6.18 -7.45
CA LEU A 84 -4.51 5.03 -8.31
C LEU A 84 -3.73 3.79 -7.86
N LEU A 85 -2.42 3.95 -7.60
CA LEU A 85 -1.57 2.86 -7.13
C LEU A 85 -1.98 2.39 -5.74
N SER A 86 -2.29 3.31 -4.83
CA SER A 86 -2.78 2.97 -3.48
C SER A 86 -4.08 2.18 -3.55
N ALA A 87 -5.06 2.61 -4.35
CA ALA A 87 -6.32 1.90 -4.51
C ALA A 87 -6.13 0.49 -5.10
N PHE A 88 -5.25 0.37 -6.11
CA PHE A 88 -4.92 -0.92 -6.71
C PHE A 88 -4.23 -1.87 -5.72
N VAL A 89 -3.24 -1.39 -4.97
CA VAL A 89 -2.53 -2.20 -3.97
C VAL A 89 -3.47 -2.64 -2.85
N ILE A 90 -4.38 -1.78 -2.37
CA ILE A 90 -5.37 -2.16 -1.35
C ILE A 90 -6.30 -3.26 -1.88
N GLN A 91 -6.77 -3.16 -3.12
CA GLN A 91 -7.63 -4.19 -3.70
C GLN A 91 -6.88 -5.51 -3.94
N LEU A 92 -5.62 -5.44 -4.37
CA LEU A 92 -4.75 -6.61 -4.51
C LEU A 92 -4.58 -7.34 -3.18
N THR A 93 -4.19 -6.63 -2.11
CA THR A 93 -3.92 -7.27 -0.81
C THR A 93 -5.17 -7.92 -0.21
N ILE A 94 -6.34 -7.28 -0.35
CA ILE A 94 -7.60 -7.85 0.12
C ILE A 94 -7.98 -9.09 -0.71
N ALA A 95 -7.80 -9.03 -2.04
CA ALA A 95 -8.10 -10.16 -2.91
C ALA A 95 -7.18 -11.35 -2.62
N ASP A 96 -5.87 -11.12 -2.45
CA ASP A 96 -4.90 -12.15 -2.10
C ASP A 96 -5.24 -12.81 -0.76
N LEU A 97 -5.55 -12.01 0.27
CA LEU A 97 -5.98 -12.52 1.57
C LEU A 97 -7.26 -13.36 1.48
N SER A 98 -8.24 -12.89 0.69
CA SER A 98 -9.50 -13.59 0.47
C SER A 98 -9.28 -14.96 -0.19
N CYS A 99 -8.42 -15.03 -1.22
CA CYS A 99 -8.05 -16.27 -1.90
C CYS A 99 -7.36 -17.26 -0.95
N VAL A 100 -6.43 -16.79 -0.11
CA VAL A 100 -5.72 -17.65 0.86
C VAL A 100 -6.68 -18.23 1.90
N CYS A 101 -7.59 -17.42 2.45
CA CYS A 101 -8.58 -17.89 3.42
C CYS A 101 -9.59 -18.88 2.81
N ALA A 102 -9.93 -18.71 1.51
CA ALA A 102 -10.77 -19.63 0.78
C ALA A 102 -10.10 -21.00 0.56
N HIS A 103 -8.78 -21.02 0.29
CA HIS A 103 -8.01 -22.25 0.14
C HIS A 103 -7.88 -23.04 1.45
N HIS A 104 -7.84 -22.36 2.60
CA HIS A 104 -7.65 -22.98 3.92
C HIS A 104 -8.96 -23.24 4.72
N ASN A 105 -10.09 -23.48 4.04
CA ASN A 105 -11.38 -23.81 4.68
C ASN A 105 -11.80 -22.85 5.81
N GLY A 106 -11.52 -21.54 5.67
CA GLY A 106 -12.10 -20.51 6.55
C GLY A 106 -11.28 -20.08 7.77
N CYS A 107 -9.95 -20.14 7.72
CA CYS A 107 -9.11 -19.52 8.77
C CYS A 107 -9.41 -18.02 8.93
N SER A 108 -9.54 -17.56 10.18
CA SER A 108 -9.72 -16.15 10.54
C SER A 108 -8.47 -15.31 10.18
N PRO A 109 -8.64 -14.08 9.65
CA PRO A 109 -7.53 -13.20 9.23
C PRO A 109 -6.49 -12.90 10.32
N ARG A 110 -6.83 -13.06 11.61
CA ARG A 110 -5.90 -12.76 12.72
C ARG A 110 -4.82 -13.84 12.90
N GLN A 111 -5.03 -15.06 12.40
CA GLN A 111 -4.01 -16.12 12.50
C GLN A 111 -2.87 -15.99 11.47
N THR A 112 -2.97 -15.13 10.45
CA THR A 112 -1.92 -15.01 9.42
C THR A 112 -0.65 -14.31 9.92
N HIS A 113 -0.73 -13.51 10.99
CA HIS A 113 0.45 -12.93 11.64
C HIS A 113 1.26 -13.94 12.47
N ALA A 114 0.66 -15.09 12.81
CA ALA A 114 1.30 -16.15 13.59
C ALA A 114 1.50 -17.47 12.81
N CYS A 115 1.03 -17.54 11.55
CA CYS A 115 1.12 -18.76 10.76
C CYS A 115 2.42 -18.80 9.95
N SER A 116 3.43 -19.41 10.55
CA SER A 116 4.63 -19.94 9.90
C SER A 116 4.29 -21.07 8.91
N ILE A 117 3.56 -20.79 7.82
CA ILE A 117 3.31 -21.78 6.76
C ILE A 117 4.00 -21.35 5.45
N PRO A 118 5.05 -22.08 5.01
CA PRO A 118 5.83 -21.73 3.83
C PRO A 118 5.15 -22.03 2.48
N ASN A 119 4.03 -22.77 2.42
CA ASN A 119 3.62 -23.43 1.18
C ASN A 119 2.37 -22.88 0.45
N THR A 120 1.71 -21.80 0.92
CA THR A 120 0.49 -21.27 0.26
C THR A 120 0.51 -19.77 -0.04
N ARG A 121 1.68 -19.13 -0.09
CA ARG A 121 1.83 -17.67 -0.35
C ARG A 121 2.09 -17.29 -1.82
N LEU A 122 1.77 -18.16 -2.79
CA LEU A 122 2.21 -18.00 -4.19
C LEU A 122 1.39 -16.98 -5.01
N TYR A 123 0.26 -16.49 -4.51
CA TYR A 123 -0.61 -15.60 -5.27
C TYR A 123 -0.59 -14.21 -4.64
N GLY A 124 0.03 -13.24 -5.32
CA GLY A 124 -0.17 -11.82 -5.02
C GLY A 124 1.05 -10.96 -5.13
N ASN A 125 2.08 -11.23 -4.31
CA ASN A 125 3.25 -10.37 -4.24
C ASN A 125 4.50 -11.16 -3.84
N ILE A 126 4.94 -12.08 -4.73
CA ILE A 126 6.09 -12.96 -4.51
C ILE A 126 7.27 -12.20 -3.91
N PHE A 127 7.58 -11.00 -4.39
CA PHE A 127 8.83 -10.35 -4.03
C PHE A 127 8.84 -9.75 -2.61
N CYS A 128 7.76 -9.07 -2.19
CA CYS A 128 7.64 -8.52 -0.84
C CYS A 128 7.45 -9.64 0.20
N CYS A 129 6.64 -10.65 -0.13
CA CYS A 129 6.43 -11.78 0.77
C CYS A 129 7.67 -12.66 0.91
N CYS A 130 8.45 -12.84 -0.17
CA CYS A 130 9.73 -13.55 -0.10
C CYS A 130 10.77 -12.76 0.70
N SER A 131 10.89 -11.44 0.53
CA SER A 131 11.85 -10.64 1.30
C SER A 131 11.55 -10.68 2.79
N GLU A 132 10.28 -10.58 3.17
CA GLU A 132 9.83 -10.71 4.58
C GLU A 132 10.11 -12.11 5.14
N HIS A 133 9.80 -13.17 4.39
CA HIS A 133 10.06 -14.54 4.81
C HIS A 133 11.55 -14.83 5.00
N ILE A 134 12.39 -14.36 4.09
CA ILE A 134 13.85 -14.49 4.21
C ILE A 134 14.34 -13.76 5.46
N LEU A 135 13.86 -12.54 5.71
CA LEU A 135 14.34 -11.71 6.80
C LEU A 135 13.96 -12.26 8.18
N PHE A 136 12.70 -12.69 8.36
CA PHE A 136 12.22 -13.17 9.66
C PHE A 136 12.44 -14.67 9.89
N THR A 137 12.29 -15.51 8.86
CA THR A 137 12.35 -16.97 9.02
C THR A 137 13.74 -17.54 8.77
N VAL A 138 14.50 -16.99 7.81
CA VAL A 138 15.84 -17.52 7.48
C VAL A 138 16.92 -16.78 8.26
N LEU A 139 16.83 -15.45 8.34
CA LEU A 139 17.86 -14.61 8.95
C LEU A 139 17.58 -14.24 10.41
N HIS A 140 16.37 -14.53 10.93
CA HIS A 140 15.96 -14.20 12.29
C HIS A 140 16.18 -12.73 12.69
N ILE A 141 16.02 -11.79 11.75
CA ILE A 141 16.22 -10.36 11.98
C ILE A 141 14.90 -9.74 12.48
N ASN A 142 14.98 -8.96 13.57
CA ASN A 142 13.85 -8.20 14.07
C ASN A 142 13.70 -6.86 13.33
N ASP A 143 12.78 -6.80 12.36
CA ASP A 143 12.44 -5.57 11.62
C ASP A 143 11.08 -5.00 12.08
N GLY A 144 10.92 -4.75 13.39
CA GLY A 144 9.66 -4.29 13.99
C GLY A 144 9.15 -2.94 13.45
N GLY A 145 10.06 -2.08 12.96
CA GLY A 145 9.72 -0.80 12.29
C GLY A 145 9.57 -0.92 10.77
N ARG A 146 9.72 -2.13 10.20
CA ARG A 146 9.69 -2.40 8.75
C ARG A 146 10.71 -1.57 7.94
N SER A 147 11.80 -1.16 8.58
CA SER A 147 12.84 -0.32 7.99
C SER A 147 13.57 -1.06 6.86
N LEU A 148 13.78 -2.36 7.00
CA LEU A 148 14.48 -3.16 5.99
C LEU A 148 13.54 -3.59 4.86
N VAL A 149 12.40 -4.21 5.19
CA VAL A 149 11.47 -4.78 4.20
C VAL A 149 10.74 -3.70 3.41
N VAL A 150 10.45 -2.53 4.00
CA VAL A 150 9.69 -1.47 3.33
C VAL A 150 10.60 -0.34 2.86
N HIS A 151 11.37 0.28 3.76
CA HIS A 151 12.13 1.48 3.41
C HIS A 151 13.40 1.18 2.60
N CYS A 152 14.30 0.33 3.10
CA CYS A 152 15.54 0.00 2.40
C CYS A 152 15.24 -0.69 1.06
N PHE A 153 14.42 -1.73 1.09
CA PHE A 153 14.02 -2.45 -0.10
C PHE A 153 13.34 -1.54 -1.14
N GLY A 154 12.35 -0.75 -0.73
CA GLY A 154 11.65 0.19 -1.61
C GLY A 154 12.57 1.24 -2.21
N ALA A 155 13.53 1.77 -1.44
CA ALA A 155 14.50 2.76 -1.91
C ALA A 155 15.43 2.19 -2.98
N TYR A 156 16.01 1.00 -2.77
CA TYR A 156 16.91 0.38 -3.76
C TYR A 156 16.16 -0.05 -5.02
N PHE A 157 14.95 -0.63 -4.88
CA PHE A 157 14.11 -0.98 -6.02
C PHE A 157 13.71 0.25 -6.82
N GLY A 158 13.27 1.32 -6.15
CA GLY A 158 12.91 2.59 -6.77
C GLY A 158 14.10 3.24 -7.51
N LEU A 159 15.30 3.20 -6.93
CA LEU A 159 16.51 3.72 -7.56
C LEU A 159 16.89 2.93 -8.83
N ALA A 160 16.78 1.61 -8.79
CA ALA A 160 17.02 0.76 -9.96
C ALA A 160 16.01 1.06 -11.07
N ALA A 161 14.72 1.15 -10.75
CA ALA A 161 13.67 1.50 -11.70
C ALA A 161 13.87 2.90 -12.30
N ALA A 162 14.22 3.89 -11.46
CA ALA A 162 14.52 5.25 -11.92
C ALA A 162 15.71 5.29 -12.88
N LYS A 163 16.75 4.47 -12.63
CA LYS A 163 17.90 4.35 -13.53
C LYS A 163 17.53 3.75 -14.89
N VAL A 164 16.63 2.76 -14.93
CA VAL A 164 16.14 2.15 -16.17
C VAL A 164 15.30 3.11 -17.00
N VAL A 165 14.47 3.94 -16.35
CA VAL A 165 13.54 4.88 -17.00
C VAL A 165 14.17 6.27 -17.27
N HIS A 166 15.43 6.48 -16.87
CA HIS A 166 16.09 7.77 -16.91
C HIS A 166 16.11 8.39 -18.32
N ARG A 167 15.68 9.67 -18.42
CA ARG A 167 15.76 10.50 -19.64
C ARG A 167 16.52 11.78 -19.33
N LYS A 168 17.48 12.13 -20.21
CA LYS A 168 18.45 13.22 -19.99
C LYS A 168 17.88 14.66 -20.04
N ASN A 169 16.64 14.87 -20.47
CA ASN A 169 16.06 16.20 -20.73
C ASN A 169 14.89 16.59 -19.79
N VAL A 170 14.89 16.13 -18.53
CA VAL A 170 13.74 16.29 -17.61
C VAL A 170 13.99 17.33 -16.52
N MET A 171 15.23 17.77 -16.31
CA MET A 171 15.61 18.64 -15.19
C MET A 171 16.06 20.02 -15.70
N ALA A 172 15.12 20.93 -15.85
CA ALA A 172 15.38 22.37 -15.93
C ALA A 172 14.07 23.10 -15.61
N ASP A 173 14.02 23.82 -14.49
CA ASP A 173 13.20 25.02 -14.32
C ASP A 173 13.64 25.77 -13.03
N GLU A 174 13.74 27.09 -13.17
CA GLU A 174 14.31 28.08 -12.23
C GLU A 174 13.63 28.18 -10.85
N GLU A 175 14.43 28.59 -9.86
CA GLU A 175 14.10 28.95 -8.47
C GLU A 175 13.15 30.17 -8.42
N ASN A 176 11.87 29.91 -8.23
CA ASN A 176 10.94 30.91 -7.69
C ASN A 176 10.16 30.23 -6.57
N PHE A 177 9.71 30.99 -5.56
CA PHE A 177 8.92 30.44 -4.45
C PHE A 177 7.64 29.79 -5.00
N ASN A 178 7.53 28.46 -4.89
CA ASN A 178 6.48 27.69 -5.55
C ASN A 178 5.49 27.13 -4.54
N HIS A 179 4.19 27.24 -4.84
CA HIS A 179 3.14 26.58 -4.08
C HIS A 179 3.35 25.04 -3.96
N SER A 180 4.08 24.43 -4.90
CA SER A 180 4.50 23.01 -4.85
C SER A 180 5.35 22.67 -3.61
N GLU A 181 6.16 23.60 -3.11
CA GLU A 181 6.96 23.39 -1.90
C GLU A 181 6.09 23.41 -0.64
N LEU A 182 5.10 24.31 -0.59
CA LEU A 182 4.09 24.35 0.48
C LEU A 182 3.27 23.05 0.52
N PHE A 183 2.83 22.54 -0.65
CA PHE A 183 2.14 21.25 -0.72
C PHE A 183 3.03 20.08 -0.27
N SER A 184 4.32 20.09 -0.62
CA SER A 184 5.27 19.08 -0.13
C SER A 184 5.49 19.15 1.39
N MET A 185 5.55 20.35 1.96
CA MET A 185 5.65 20.56 3.40
C MET A 185 4.42 20.04 4.15
N ILE A 186 3.22 20.22 3.59
CA ILE A 186 2.00 19.61 4.13
C ILE A 186 2.15 18.08 4.17
N GLY A 187 2.53 17.45 3.05
CA GLY A 187 2.78 16.01 3.01
C GLY A 187 3.81 15.53 4.04
N THR A 188 4.89 16.29 4.22
CA THR A 188 5.94 16.02 5.20
C THR A 188 5.40 16.06 6.64
N LEU A 189 4.54 17.02 6.98
CA LEU A 189 3.92 17.13 8.31
C LEU A 189 3.02 15.93 8.61
N PHE A 190 2.20 15.51 7.64
CA PHE A 190 1.34 14.32 7.79
C PHE A 190 2.19 13.06 7.99
N LEU A 191 3.25 12.86 7.20
CA LEU A 191 4.16 11.74 7.41
C LEU A 191 4.77 11.78 8.81
N TRP A 192 5.25 12.94 9.27
CA TRP A 192 5.94 13.06 10.56
C TRP A 192 5.04 12.78 11.77
N ILE A 193 3.81 13.32 11.76
CA ILE A 193 2.84 13.13 12.84
C ILE A 193 2.41 11.66 12.92
N PHE A 194 2.01 11.07 11.80
CA PHE A 194 1.47 9.70 11.79
C PHE A 194 2.55 8.63 11.90
N PHE A 195 3.77 8.89 11.44
CA PHE A 195 4.90 7.95 11.60
C PHE A 195 5.27 7.75 13.08
N SER A 196 5.24 8.82 13.88
CA SER A 196 5.49 8.74 15.32
C SER A 196 4.45 7.88 16.05
N ILE A 197 3.19 7.95 15.62
CA ILE A 197 2.08 7.15 16.17
C ILE A 197 2.25 5.67 15.80
N LEU A 198 2.68 5.39 14.57
CA LEU A 198 2.90 4.03 14.06
C LEU A 198 4.01 3.29 14.81
N GLN A 199 5.10 3.98 15.18
CA GLN A 199 6.20 3.39 15.95
C GLN A 199 5.81 3.07 17.40
N CYS A 200 4.87 3.82 17.99
CA CYS A 200 4.41 3.61 19.37
C CYS A 200 3.41 2.43 19.52
N CYS A 201 2.68 2.08 18.46
CA CYS A 201 1.68 1.01 18.48
C CYS A 201 2.23 -0.40 18.22
N HIS A 202 3.52 -0.55 17.89
CA HIS A 202 4.18 -1.85 17.81
C HIS A 202 5.04 -2.06 19.07
N PRO A 203 4.45 -2.53 20.19
CA PRO A 203 5.24 -2.88 21.37
C PRO A 203 6.14 -4.06 20.99
N THR A 204 7.42 -3.79 20.74
CA THR A 204 8.46 -4.80 20.92
C THR A 204 8.75 -4.88 22.42
N ALA A 205 7.98 -5.73 23.11
CA ALA A 205 8.39 -6.49 24.29
C ALA A 205 7.34 -7.56 24.58
#